data_AF-H1KR67-F1
#
_entry.id   AF-H1KR67-F1
#
_cell.length_a   1.000
_cell.length_b   1.000
_cell.length_c   1.000
_cell.angle_alpha   90.00
_cell.angle_beta   90.00
_cell.angle_gamma   90.00
#
_symmetry.space_group_name_H-M   'P 1'
#
loop_
_entity.id
_entity.type
_entity.pdbx_description
1 polymer ?
#
loop_
_entity_poly.entity_id
_entity_poly.type
_entity_poly.pdbx_seq_one_letter_code
_entity_poly.pdbx_strand_id
1 'polypeptide(L)'
;AAVGQNTNLGILLLCAPLAYAAEQPGPLAEALNAVLAGFDASDSRDVFAAIRRANPGGLGRAERHDVSQIDDEALPPLRAAMAEAAPRDRIARAYGDGFRDLFAIGLPALVGARARGLVPPWTTTAVHLAYLMAVPDSHIARKHGPERAEAVRAQAQASLAGLDLAAAPVEPLLAYDRALKEAGLNPGTSADFTVATLFLDALLSARGEGA
;
A
#
# COMPACT_ATOMS: atom_id res chain seq x y z
N ALA A 1 -1.08 25.34 -0.04
CA ALA A 1 -2.03 25.07 1.05
C ALA A 1 -1.81 23.64 1.51
N ALA A 2 -1.47 23.41 2.77
CA ALA A 2 -1.36 22.06 3.34
C ALA A 2 -2.77 21.59 3.70
N VAL A 3 -3.18 20.42 3.21
CA VAL A 3 -4.45 19.80 3.59
C VAL A 3 -4.20 19.19 4.97
N GLY A 4 -4.75 19.75 6.04
CA GLY A 4 -4.57 19.27 7.43
C GLY A 4 -5.23 17.91 7.71
N GLN A 5 -5.28 17.04 6.71
CA GLN A 5 -5.92 15.72 6.68
C GLN A 5 -4.98 14.72 6.00
N ASN A 6 -5.24 13.42 6.18
CA ASN A 6 -4.50 12.36 5.50
C ASN A 6 -4.57 12.57 3.98
N THR A 7 -3.42 12.82 3.34
CA THR A 7 -3.35 13.09 1.90
C THR A 7 -3.51 11.84 1.05
N ASN A 8 -3.62 10.66 1.66
CA ASN A 8 -3.76 9.37 0.97
C ASN A 8 -2.69 9.16 -0.11
N LEU A 9 -1.50 9.72 0.11
CA LEU A 9 -0.39 9.68 -0.84
C LEU A 9 -0.01 8.24 -1.19
N GLY A 10 -0.03 7.33 -0.21
CA GLY A 10 0.29 5.92 -0.45
C GLY A 10 -0.68 5.26 -1.44
N ILE A 11 -1.97 5.53 -1.30
CA ILE A 11 -2.99 5.10 -2.28
C ILE A 11 -2.66 5.62 -3.68
N LEU A 12 -2.33 6.91 -3.82
CA LEU A 12 -2.03 7.49 -5.13
C LEU A 12 -0.77 6.89 -5.76
N LEU A 13 0.29 6.69 -4.97
CA LEU A 13 1.53 6.07 -5.44
C LEU A 13 1.30 4.61 -5.89
N LEU A 14 0.37 3.89 -5.26
CA LEU A 14 0.04 2.54 -5.69
C LEU A 14 -0.92 2.53 -6.90
N CYS A 15 -1.96 3.36 -6.88
CA CYS A 15 -3.01 3.32 -7.90
C CYS A 15 -2.62 3.99 -9.22
N ALA A 16 -1.79 5.04 -9.22
CA ALA A 16 -1.46 5.76 -10.45
C ALA A 16 -0.70 4.88 -11.49
N PRO A 17 0.34 4.11 -11.11
CA PRO A 17 1.00 3.20 -12.06
C PRO A 17 0.06 2.10 -12.56
N LEU A 18 -0.84 1.59 -11.72
CA LEU A 18 -1.85 0.61 -12.11
C LEU A 18 -2.83 1.16 -13.15
N ALA A 19 -3.32 2.38 -12.92
CA ALA A 19 -4.22 3.06 -13.86
C ALA A 19 -3.55 3.27 -15.21
N TYR A 20 -2.30 3.77 -15.22
CA TYR A 20 -1.55 3.99 -16.46
C TYR A 20 -1.25 2.67 -17.19
N ALA A 21 -0.87 1.61 -16.46
CA ALA A 21 -0.68 0.28 -17.03
C ALA A 21 -1.97 -0.28 -17.65
N ALA A 22 -3.13 0.00 -17.04
CA ALA A 22 -4.43 -0.40 -17.54
C ALA A 22 -4.90 0.37 -18.80
N GLU A 23 -4.16 1.39 -19.24
CA GLU A 23 -4.35 2.04 -20.55
C GLU A 23 -3.45 1.43 -21.64
N GLN A 24 -2.44 0.65 -21.25
CA GLN A 24 -1.51 0.02 -22.19
C GLN A 24 -2.07 -1.29 -22.77
N PRO A 25 -1.64 -1.69 -23.98
CA PRO A 25 -1.97 -2.99 -24.54
C PRO A 25 -1.27 -4.15 -23.81
N GLY A 26 -1.80 -5.36 -23.96
CA GLY A 26 -1.24 -6.58 -23.37
C GLY A 26 -1.73 -6.86 -21.94
N PRO A 27 -1.26 -7.92 -21.26
CA PRO A 27 -1.66 -8.23 -19.89
C PRO A 27 -1.27 -7.12 -18.92
N LEU A 28 -2.15 -6.74 -17.99
CA LEU A 28 -1.92 -5.63 -17.05
C LEU A 28 -0.64 -5.81 -16.23
N ALA A 29 -0.35 -7.03 -15.78
CA ALA A 29 0.86 -7.31 -15.01
C ALA A 29 2.16 -7.06 -15.83
N GLU A 30 2.16 -7.37 -17.12
CA GLU A 30 3.31 -7.10 -18.00
C GLU A 30 3.42 -5.60 -18.30
N ALA A 31 2.29 -4.96 -18.62
CA ALA A 31 2.22 -3.51 -18.83
C ALA A 31 2.70 -2.73 -17.59
N LEU A 32 2.31 -3.15 -16.38
CA LEU A 32 2.74 -2.54 -15.14
C LEU A 32 4.26 -2.63 -14.99
N ASN A 33 4.86 -3.80 -15.22
CA ASN A 33 6.32 -3.94 -15.16
C ASN A 33 7.03 -3.04 -16.18
N ALA A 34 6.47 -2.87 -17.38
CA ALA A 34 7.00 -1.95 -18.39
C ALA A 34 6.89 -0.48 -17.94
N VAL A 35 5.75 -0.07 -17.37
CA VAL A 35 5.54 1.27 -16.79
C VAL A 35 6.57 1.55 -15.69
N LEU A 36 6.72 0.63 -14.74
CA LEU A 36 7.67 0.79 -13.63
C LEU A 36 9.13 0.86 -14.10
N ALA A 37 9.47 0.12 -15.16
CA ALA A 37 10.80 0.16 -15.76
C ALA A 37 11.04 1.44 -16.59
N GLY A 38 9.99 2.06 -17.10
CA GLY A 38 10.04 3.26 -17.93
C GLY A 38 10.16 4.58 -17.17
N PHE A 39 9.91 4.59 -15.84
CA PHE A 39 9.99 5.82 -15.06
C PHE A 39 11.37 6.48 -15.09
N ASP A 40 11.40 7.78 -15.36
CA ASP A 40 12.61 8.56 -15.51
C ASP A 40 12.78 9.65 -14.42
N ALA A 41 13.73 10.56 -14.63
CA ALA A 41 14.00 11.65 -13.70
C ALA A 41 12.90 12.73 -13.72
N SER A 42 12.17 12.89 -14.83
CA SER A 42 11.03 13.79 -14.93
C SER A 42 9.88 13.31 -14.06
N ASP A 43 9.56 12.00 -14.11
CA ASP A 43 8.56 11.41 -13.22
C ASP A 43 8.92 11.62 -11.75
N SER A 44 10.22 11.53 -11.43
CA SER A 44 10.72 11.81 -10.08
C SER A 44 10.46 13.25 -9.66
N ARG A 45 10.76 14.22 -10.53
CA ARG A 45 10.47 15.63 -10.26
C ARG A 45 8.99 15.86 -10.01
N ASP A 46 8.12 15.29 -10.84
CA ASP A 46 6.68 15.46 -10.72
C ASP A 46 6.14 14.81 -9.44
N VAL A 47 6.58 13.59 -9.11
CA VAL A 47 6.20 12.91 -7.87
C VAL A 47 6.72 13.67 -6.64
N PHE A 48 7.98 14.10 -6.64
CA PHE A 48 8.55 14.86 -5.52
C PHE A 48 7.84 16.21 -5.34
N ALA A 49 7.55 16.92 -6.44
CA ALA A 49 6.78 18.15 -6.41
C ALA A 49 5.36 17.94 -5.89
N ALA A 50 4.69 16.86 -6.30
CA ALA A 50 3.36 16.49 -5.81
C ALA A 50 3.39 16.16 -4.31
N ILE A 51 4.40 15.41 -3.86
CA ILE A 51 4.59 15.08 -2.44
C ILE A 51 4.81 16.36 -1.62
N ARG A 52 5.70 17.26 -2.05
CA ARG A 52 5.94 18.55 -1.37
C ARG A 52 4.68 19.39 -1.31
N ARG A 53 3.91 19.46 -2.41
CA ARG A 53 2.65 20.22 -2.46
C ARG A 53 1.59 19.62 -1.53
N ALA A 54 1.51 18.30 -1.45
CA ALA A 54 0.61 17.60 -0.55
C ALA A 54 1.01 17.79 0.92
N ASN A 55 2.32 17.90 1.19
CA ASN A 55 2.90 17.97 2.54
C ASN A 55 2.35 16.87 3.49
N PRO A 56 2.50 15.57 3.14
CA PRO A 56 1.98 14.49 3.96
C PRO A 56 2.65 14.47 5.34
N GLY A 57 1.83 14.26 6.36
CA GLY A 57 2.36 13.97 7.69
C GLY A 57 3.20 12.69 7.70
N GLY A 58 4.36 12.76 8.34
CA GLY A 58 5.11 11.58 8.75
C GLY A 58 6.14 11.05 7.75
N LEU A 59 6.39 11.65 6.58
CA LEU A 59 7.40 11.19 5.61
C LEU A 59 8.79 10.86 6.22
N GLY A 60 9.12 11.45 7.37
CA GLY A 60 10.41 11.26 8.03
C GLY A 60 11.49 12.07 7.33
N ARG A 61 12.76 11.73 7.61
CA ARG A 61 13.92 12.27 6.91
C ARG A 61 14.65 11.15 6.17
N ALA A 62 15.23 11.45 5.02
CA ALA A 62 16.09 10.54 4.28
C ALA A 62 17.50 11.14 4.17
N GLU A 63 18.54 10.31 4.26
CA GLU A 63 19.94 10.78 4.12
C GLU A 63 20.25 11.21 2.69
N ARG A 64 19.62 10.58 1.71
CA ARG A 64 19.68 10.92 0.28
C ARG A 64 18.27 11.02 -0.26
N HIS A 65 18.11 11.91 -1.23
CA HIS A 65 16.84 12.21 -1.89
C HIS A 65 15.68 12.49 -0.90
N ASP A 66 15.94 13.31 0.11
CA ASP A 66 14.90 13.81 1.01
C ASP A 66 13.95 14.76 0.29
N VAL A 67 12.66 14.43 0.26
CA VAL A 67 11.62 15.25 -0.39
C VAL A 67 11.57 16.70 0.11
N SER A 68 12.10 16.99 1.30
CA SER A 68 12.19 18.34 1.87
C SER A 68 13.50 19.09 1.54
N GLN A 69 14.52 18.42 0.99
CA GLN A 69 15.85 18.99 0.74
C GLN A 69 16.49 18.44 -0.54
N ILE A 70 16.03 18.88 -1.72
CA ILE A 70 16.67 18.51 -3.00
C ILE A 70 16.63 19.68 -3.99
N ASP A 71 17.71 19.78 -4.77
CA ASP A 71 17.76 20.44 -6.08
C ASP A 71 17.10 19.53 -7.14
N ASP A 72 15.91 19.91 -7.61
CA ASP A 72 15.09 19.09 -8.51
C ASP A 72 15.83 18.70 -9.82
N GLU A 73 16.89 19.41 -10.20
CA GLU A 73 17.69 19.09 -11.39
C GLU A 73 18.58 17.84 -11.25
N ALA A 74 18.84 17.37 -10.02
CA ALA A 74 19.72 16.24 -9.74
C ALA A 74 19.00 14.96 -9.27
N LEU A 75 17.69 14.86 -9.49
CA LEU A 75 16.92 13.68 -9.09
C LEU A 75 17.24 12.45 -9.97
N PRO A 76 17.48 11.26 -9.37
CA PRO A 76 17.62 10.03 -10.12
C PRO A 76 16.26 9.58 -10.66
N PRO A 77 16.20 8.57 -11.56
CA PRO A 77 14.95 7.96 -11.97
C PRO A 77 14.10 7.46 -10.79
N LEU A 78 12.77 7.48 -10.91
CA LEU A 78 11.86 7.30 -9.76
C LEU A 78 12.07 5.95 -9.09
N ARG A 79 12.30 4.92 -9.90
CA ARG A 79 12.60 3.57 -9.43
C ARG A 79 13.87 3.52 -8.59
N ALA A 80 14.90 4.29 -8.95
CA ALA A 80 16.14 4.38 -8.18
C ALA A 80 15.90 5.12 -6.85
N ALA A 81 15.16 6.23 -6.85
CA ALA A 81 14.77 6.92 -5.63
C ALA A 81 13.96 6.01 -4.68
N MET A 82 12.98 5.27 -5.21
CA MET A 82 12.17 4.31 -4.45
C MET A 82 13.00 3.14 -3.91
N ALA A 83 14.01 2.67 -4.67
CA ALA A 83 14.90 1.60 -4.23
C ALA A 83 15.67 1.95 -2.94
N GLU A 84 16.02 3.22 -2.73
CA GLU A 84 16.68 3.66 -1.48
C GLU A 84 15.75 3.58 -0.26
N ALA A 85 14.45 3.77 -0.46
CA ALA A 85 13.44 3.69 0.59
C ALA A 85 12.86 2.27 0.78
N ALA A 86 12.99 1.39 -0.21
CA ALA A 86 12.42 0.04 -0.23
C ALA A 86 12.73 -0.86 1.01
N PRO A 87 13.89 -0.74 1.69
CA PRO A 87 14.14 -1.49 2.93
C PRO A 87 13.20 -1.11 4.08
N ARG A 88 12.71 0.14 4.12
CA ARG A 88 11.92 0.70 5.23
C ARG A 88 10.49 1.12 4.85
N ASP A 89 10.19 1.19 3.56
CA ASP A 89 8.90 1.61 3.02
C ASP A 89 8.38 0.58 2.01
N ARG A 90 7.19 0.03 2.28
CA ARG A 90 6.61 -1.04 1.45
C ARG A 90 6.06 -0.52 0.13
N ILE A 91 5.55 0.71 0.10
CA ILE A 91 5.09 1.33 -1.14
C ILE A 91 6.29 1.54 -2.06
N ALA A 92 7.40 2.05 -1.53
CA ALA A 92 8.64 2.19 -2.29
C ALA A 92 9.16 0.85 -2.82
N ARG A 93 9.06 -0.22 -2.02
CA ARG A 93 9.40 -1.59 -2.45
C ARG A 93 8.57 -2.07 -3.64
N ALA A 94 7.27 -1.72 -3.69
CA ALA A 94 6.39 -2.13 -4.79
C ALA A 94 6.91 -1.66 -6.16
N TYR A 95 7.50 -0.47 -6.26
CA TYR A 95 8.12 0.03 -7.49
C TYR A 95 9.37 -0.77 -7.90
N GLY A 96 10.04 -1.40 -6.94
CA GLY A 96 11.22 -2.23 -7.18
C GLY A 96 10.87 -3.64 -7.65
N ASP A 97 9.84 -4.24 -7.06
CA ASP A 97 9.49 -5.66 -7.22
C ASP A 97 8.24 -5.94 -8.06
N GLY A 98 7.71 -4.93 -8.75
CA GLY A 98 6.56 -5.11 -9.65
C GLY A 98 5.24 -5.28 -8.92
N PHE A 99 5.08 -4.62 -7.76
CA PHE A 99 3.86 -4.65 -6.95
C PHE A 99 3.52 -6.06 -6.46
N ARG A 100 4.56 -6.85 -6.15
CA ARG A 100 4.45 -8.28 -5.85
C ARG A 100 3.40 -8.60 -4.78
N ASP A 101 3.30 -7.77 -3.75
CA ASP A 101 2.37 -7.97 -2.64
C ASP A 101 0.89 -7.92 -3.08
N LEU A 102 0.54 -7.13 -4.10
CA LEU A 102 -0.83 -7.12 -4.62
C LEU A 102 -1.22 -8.49 -5.18
N PHE A 103 -0.30 -9.12 -5.92
CA PHE A 103 -0.53 -10.43 -6.55
C PHE A 103 -0.34 -11.60 -5.58
N ALA A 104 0.54 -11.47 -4.60
CA ALA A 104 0.88 -12.55 -3.67
C ALA A 104 0.05 -12.56 -2.38
N ILE A 105 -0.50 -11.42 -1.97
CA ILE A 105 -1.27 -11.28 -0.71
C ILE A 105 -2.69 -10.81 -1.01
N GLY A 106 -2.82 -9.65 -1.66
CA GLY A 106 -4.10 -8.99 -1.86
C GLY A 106 -5.11 -9.78 -2.69
N LEU A 107 -4.76 -10.06 -3.95
CA LEU A 107 -5.64 -10.78 -4.88
C LEU A 107 -6.01 -12.18 -4.36
N PRO A 108 -5.09 -13.01 -3.85
CA PRO A 108 -5.45 -14.29 -3.26
C PRO A 108 -6.44 -14.16 -2.09
N ALA A 109 -6.25 -13.17 -1.20
CA ALA A 109 -7.17 -12.92 -0.10
C ALA A 109 -8.57 -12.50 -0.59
N LEU A 110 -8.63 -11.65 -1.62
CA LEU A 110 -9.89 -11.20 -2.22
C LEU A 110 -10.64 -12.35 -2.89
N VAL A 111 -9.95 -13.15 -3.72
CA VAL A 111 -10.51 -14.32 -4.40
C VAL A 111 -10.99 -15.34 -3.38
N GLY A 112 -10.19 -15.66 -2.36
CA GLY A 112 -10.58 -16.59 -1.30
C GLY A 112 -11.79 -16.12 -0.49
N ALA A 113 -11.89 -14.82 -0.23
CA ALA A 113 -13.05 -14.23 0.45
C ALA A 113 -14.33 -14.33 -0.40
N ARG A 114 -14.24 -14.04 -1.70
CA ARG A 114 -15.37 -14.19 -2.64
C ARG A 114 -15.81 -15.64 -2.81
N ALA A 115 -14.86 -16.56 -2.91
CA ALA A 115 -15.15 -18.01 -3.02
C ALA A 115 -15.91 -18.55 -1.80
N ARG A 116 -15.71 -17.94 -0.62
CA ARG A 116 -16.49 -18.22 0.60
C ARG A 116 -17.85 -17.54 0.65
N GLY A 117 -18.24 -16.79 -0.38
CA GLY A 117 -19.52 -16.07 -0.43
C GLY A 117 -19.57 -14.79 0.42
N LEU A 118 -18.42 -14.23 0.81
CA LEU A 118 -18.41 -12.99 1.59
C LEU A 118 -18.89 -11.80 0.75
N VAL A 119 -19.70 -10.94 1.35
CA VAL A 119 -20.17 -9.68 0.75
C VAL A 119 -19.09 -8.58 0.81
N PRO A 120 -19.18 -7.49 0.01
CA PRO A 120 -18.08 -6.56 -0.23
C PRO A 120 -17.38 -5.95 1.02
N PRO A 121 -18.09 -5.58 2.11
CA PRO A 121 -17.41 -5.13 3.32
C PRO A 121 -16.48 -6.18 3.93
N TRP A 122 -16.89 -7.46 3.87
CA TRP A 122 -16.14 -8.57 4.44
C TRP A 122 -15.02 -9.08 3.52
N THR A 123 -15.17 -8.96 2.20
CA THR A 123 -14.04 -9.20 1.28
C THR A 123 -12.96 -8.14 1.44
N THR A 124 -13.36 -6.87 1.59
CA THR A 124 -12.42 -5.76 1.90
C THR A 124 -11.71 -5.99 3.23
N THR A 125 -12.45 -6.39 4.26
CA THR A 125 -11.89 -6.73 5.57
C THR A 125 -10.90 -7.90 5.48
N ALA A 126 -11.21 -8.94 4.70
CA ALA A 126 -10.32 -10.07 4.49
C ALA A 126 -8.98 -9.66 3.86
N VAL A 127 -9.01 -8.78 2.85
CA VAL A 127 -7.80 -8.23 2.22
C VAL A 127 -6.98 -7.41 3.23
N HIS A 128 -7.65 -6.54 4.00
CA HIS A 128 -6.96 -5.74 5.01
C HIS A 128 -6.26 -6.60 6.07
N LEU A 129 -6.97 -7.60 6.61
CA LEU A 129 -6.41 -8.53 7.59
C LEU A 129 -5.27 -9.34 7.00
N ALA A 130 -5.34 -9.75 5.73
CA ALA A 130 -4.26 -10.46 5.06
C ALA A 130 -2.96 -9.63 5.05
N TYR A 131 -3.02 -8.34 4.71
CA TYR A 131 -1.84 -7.47 4.79
C TYR A 131 -1.36 -7.27 6.22
N LEU A 132 -2.27 -6.93 7.13
CA LEU A 132 -1.96 -6.65 8.53
C LEU A 132 -1.26 -7.83 9.22
N MET A 133 -1.59 -9.06 8.83
CA MET A 133 -1.04 -10.29 9.42
C MET A 133 0.17 -10.85 8.65
N ALA A 134 0.32 -10.55 7.37
CA ALA A 134 1.41 -11.10 6.55
C ALA A 134 2.72 -10.31 6.69
N VAL A 135 2.65 -8.98 6.80
CA VAL A 135 3.83 -8.10 6.72
C VAL A 135 3.78 -6.98 7.76
N PRO A 136 4.92 -6.62 8.39
CA PRO A 136 4.97 -5.46 9.28
C PRO A 136 4.62 -4.17 8.55
N ASP A 137 3.73 -3.38 9.12
CA ASP A 137 3.23 -2.15 8.50
C ASP A 137 4.30 -1.05 8.50
N SER A 138 4.69 -0.56 7.30
CA SER A 138 5.74 0.47 7.20
C SER A 138 5.33 1.83 7.72
N HIS A 139 4.02 2.16 7.79
CA HIS A 139 3.57 3.39 8.44
C HIS A 139 3.79 3.31 9.96
N ILE A 140 3.48 2.17 10.57
CA ILE A 140 3.79 1.93 11.99
C ILE A 140 5.30 1.95 12.19
N ALA A 141 6.07 1.24 11.36
CA ALA A 141 7.52 1.15 11.49
C ALA A 141 8.19 2.53 11.42
N ARG A 142 7.72 3.39 10.52
CA ARG A 142 8.22 4.77 10.36
C ARG A 142 7.98 5.63 11.60
N LYS A 143 6.86 5.46 12.29
CA LYS A 143 6.48 6.31 13.44
C LYS A 143 6.89 5.73 14.80
N HIS A 144 6.94 4.40 14.91
CA HIS A 144 7.11 3.68 16.18
C HIS A 144 8.23 2.63 16.17
N GLY A 145 8.96 2.50 15.06
CA GLY A 145 10.07 1.55 14.91
C GLY A 145 9.63 0.17 14.39
N PRO A 146 10.56 -0.58 13.76
CA PRO A 146 10.27 -1.87 13.12
C PRO A 146 9.80 -2.95 14.11
N GLU A 147 10.34 -2.96 15.32
CA GLU A 147 9.94 -3.91 16.37
C GLU A 147 8.46 -3.73 16.76
N ARG A 148 7.99 -2.49 16.82
CA ARG A 148 6.57 -2.21 17.12
C ARG A 148 5.65 -2.63 15.99
N ALA A 149 6.05 -2.40 14.73
CA ALA A 149 5.30 -2.87 13.57
C ALA A 149 5.20 -4.39 13.51
N GLU A 150 6.29 -5.08 13.82
CA GLU A 150 6.36 -6.53 13.92
C GLU A 150 5.48 -7.07 15.05
N ALA A 151 5.51 -6.46 16.24
CA ALA A 151 4.65 -6.83 17.35
C ALA A 151 3.16 -6.70 17.02
N VAL A 152 2.77 -5.64 16.29
CA VAL A 152 1.38 -5.45 15.83
C VAL A 152 0.98 -6.54 14.85
N ARG A 153 1.83 -6.87 13.87
CA ARG A 153 1.59 -7.94 12.91
C ARG A 153 1.41 -9.29 13.62
N ALA A 154 2.28 -9.62 14.56
CA ALA A 154 2.21 -10.85 15.34
C ALA A 154 0.95 -10.91 16.22
N GLN A 155 0.58 -9.80 16.87
CA GLN A 155 -0.64 -9.71 17.67
C GLN A 155 -1.89 -9.89 16.80
N ALA A 156 -1.94 -9.25 15.63
CA ALA A 156 -3.03 -9.42 14.66
C ALA A 156 -3.16 -10.89 14.25
N GLN A 157 -2.06 -11.54 13.88
CA GLN A 157 -2.05 -12.95 13.52
C GLN A 157 -2.58 -13.83 14.66
N ALA A 158 -2.16 -13.58 15.90
CA ALA A 158 -2.60 -14.36 17.05
C ALA A 158 -4.08 -14.14 17.40
N SER A 159 -4.60 -12.92 17.21
CA SER A 159 -5.93 -12.52 17.70
C SER A 159 -7.02 -12.64 16.64
N LEU A 160 -6.68 -12.50 15.36
CA LEU A 160 -7.64 -12.28 14.27
C LEU A 160 -7.66 -13.40 13.22
N ALA A 161 -6.60 -14.21 13.10
CA ALA A 161 -6.49 -15.20 12.02
C ALA A 161 -7.61 -16.27 12.02
N GLY A 162 -8.19 -16.55 13.19
CA GLY A 162 -9.27 -17.53 13.36
C GLY A 162 -10.68 -16.96 13.25
N LEU A 163 -10.85 -15.65 13.01
CA LEU A 163 -12.18 -15.05 12.93
C LEU A 163 -12.94 -15.51 11.69
N ASP A 164 -14.16 -16.01 11.88
CA ASP A 164 -15.06 -16.26 10.77
C ASP A 164 -15.74 -14.95 10.32
N LEU A 165 -15.20 -14.36 9.27
CA LEU A 165 -15.77 -13.15 8.66
C LEU A 165 -17.20 -13.33 8.11
N ALA A 166 -17.66 -14.56 7.85
CA ALA A 166 -19.05 -14.80 7.44
C ALA A 166 -20.04 -14.58 8.60
N ALA A 167 -19.58 -14.79 9.83
CA ALA A 167 -20.34 -14.51 11.06
C ALA A 167 -20.35 -13.03 11.44
N ALA A 168 -19.76 -12.16 10.60
CA ALA A 168 -19.67 -10.72 10.83
C ALA A 168 -19.12 -10.34 12.23
N PRO A 169 -17.86 -10.69 12.57
CA PRO A 169 -17.29 -10.54 13.91
C PRO A 169 -16.90 -9.08 14.19
N VAL A 170 -17.89 -8.20 14.25
CA VAL A 170 -17.71 -6.75 14.37
C VAL A 170 -17.06 -6.38 15.71
N GLU A 171 -17.52 -6.96 16.82
CA GLU A 171 -17.04 -6.60 18.16
C GLU A 171 -15.55 -6.92 18.36
N PRO A 172 -15.02 -8.12 18.04
CA PRO A 172 -13.59 -8.40 18.11
C PRO A 172 -12.74 -7.45 17.25
N LEU A 173 -13.21 -7.11 16.04
CA LEU A 173 -12.49 -6.21 15.14
C LEU A 173 -12.46 -4.78 15.67
N LEU A 174 -13.59 -4.28 16.19
CA LEU A 174 -13.67 -2.95 16.80
C LEU A 174 -12.88 -2.87 18.11
N ALA A 175 -12.82 -3.96 18.90
CA ALA A 175 -11.99 -4.02 20.08
C ALA A 175 -10.50 -3.91 19.73
N TYR A 176 -10.06 -4.62 18.69
CA TYR A 176 -8.70 -4.55 18.18
C TYR A 176 -8.35 -3.16 17.61
N ASP A 177 -9.23 -2.60 16.76
CA ASP A 177 -9.07 -1.24 16.21
C ASP A 177 -8.95 -0.18 17.32
N ARG A 178 -9.78 -0.29 18.37
CA ARG A 178 -9.72 0.61 19.53
C ARG A 178 -8.38 0.51 20.26
N ALA A 179 -7.88 -0.70 20.48
CA ALA A 179 -6.59 -0.92 21.13
C ALA A 179 -5.43 -0.31 20.32
N LEU A 180 -5.47 -0.39 18.98
CA LEU A 180 -4.48 0.28 18.13
C LEU A 180 -4.57 1.81 18.25
N LYS A 181 -5.78 2.36 18.21
CA LYS A 181 -6.03 3.81 18.34
C LYS A 181 -5.56 4.37 19.67
N GLU A 182 -5.87 3.69 20.77
CA GLU A 182 -5.42 4.07 22.12
C GLU A 182 -3.90 4.05 22.24
N ALA A 183 -3.24 3.11 21.56
CA ALA A 183 -1.78 3.04 21.46
C ALA A 183 -1.17 4.01 20.42
N GLY A 184 -1.99 4.81 19.73
CA GLY A 184 -1.56 5.74 18.68
C GLY A 184 -0.99 5.09 17.42
N LEU A 185 -1.27 3.80 17.21
CA LEU A 185 -0.81 2.97 16.11
C LEU A 185 -1.81 3.01 14.96
N ASN A 186 -1.30 3.20 13.74
CA ASN A 186 -2.11 3.25 12.53
C ASN A 186 -1.48 2.37 11.44
N PRO A 187 -2.08 1.20 11.09
CA PRO A 187 -1.61 0.33 10.01
C PRO A 187 -1.99 0.91 8.64
N GLY A 188 -1.46 2.09 8.34
CA GLY A 188 -1.84 2.85 7.14
C GLY A 188 -1.36 2.20 5.84
N THR A 189 -0.17 1.58 5.84
CA THR A 189 0.32 0.88 4.65
C THR A 189 -0.58 -0.30 4.30
N SER A 190 -1.04 -1.05 5.30
CA SER A 190 -1.99 -2.16 5.11
C SER A 190 -3.30 -1.67 4.49
N ALA A 191 -3.77 -0.49 4.88
CA ALA A 191 -4.94 0.15 4.27
C ALA A 191 -4.68 0.59 2.82
N ASP A 192 -3.53 1.20 2.53
CA ASP A 192 -3.15 1.63 1.17
C ASP A 192 -3.12 0.44 0.19
N PHE A 193 -2.49 -0.66 0.59
CA PHE A 193 -2.44 -1.90 -0.19
C PHE A 193 -3.80 -2.58 -0.34
N THR A 194 -4.70 -2.43 0.64
CA THR A 194 -6.09 -2.91 0.53
C THR A 194 -6.82 -2.19 -0.60
N VAL A 195 -6.73 -0.86 -0.64
CA VAL A 195 -7.35 -0.05 -1.70
C VAL A 195 -6.74 -0.39 -3.06
N ALA A 196 -5.41 -0.47 -3.15
CA ALA A 196 -4.72 -0.82 -4.39
C ALA A 196 -5.09 -2.21 -4.91
N THR A 197 -5.35 -3.17 -4.01
CA THR A 197 -5.82 -4.52 -4.37
C THR A 197 -7.21 -4.48 -4.99
N LEU A 198 -8.15 -3.77 -4.35
CA LEU A 198 -9.51 -3.64 -4.88
C LEU A 198 -9.53 -2.89 -6.21
N PHE A 199 -8.66 -1.88 -6.35
CA PHE A 199 -8.50 -1.14 -7.59
C PHE A 199 -7.92 -2.02 -8.70
N LEU A 200 -6.85 -2.78 -8.42
CA LEU A 200 -6.27 -3.72 -9.36
C LEU A 200 -7.30 -4.76 -9.84
N ASP A 201 -8.08 -5.32 -8.92
CA ASP A 201 -9.15 -6.27 -9.24
C ASP A 201 -10.24 -5.67 -10.15
N ALA A 202 -10.63 -4.43 -9.89
CA ALA A 202 -11.57 -3.70 -10.75
C ALA A 202 -11.00 -3.47 -12.16
N LEU A 203 -9.71 -3.11 -12.27
CA LEU A 203 -9.03 -2.94 -13.56
C LEU A 203 -8.92 -4.26 -14.33
N LEU A 204 -8.52 -5.34 -13.67
CA LEU A 204 -8.45 -6.68 -14.27
C LEU A 204 -9.84 -7.10 -14.79
N SER A 205 -10.88 -6.90 -13.98
CA SER A 205 -12.26 -7.21 -14.38
C SER A 205 -12.71 -6.40 -15.60
N ALA A 206 -12.43 -5.09 -15.62
CA ALA A 206 -12.76 -4.20 -16.73
C ALA A 206 -12.03 -4.58 -18.04
N ARG A 207 -10.84 -5.18 -17.94
CA ARG A 207 -10.04 -5.67 -19.07
C ARG A 207 -10.34 -7.11 -19.47
N GLY A 208 -11.21 -7.81 -18.75
CA GLY A 208 -11.47 -9.24 -18.99
C GLY A 208 -10.31 -10.16 -18.57
N GLU A 209 -9.42 -9.67 -17.71
CA GLU A 209 -8.28 -10.38 -17.11
C GLU A 209 -8.56 -10.83 -15.67
N GLY A 210 -9.80 -10.67 -15.20
CA GLY A 210 -10.23 -11.07 -13.86
C GLY A 210 -10.19 -12.59 -13.63
N ALA A 211 -10.03 -12.98 -12.37
CA ALA A 211 -10.12 -14.37 -11.91
C ALA A 211 -11.59 -14.83 -11.74
#